data_AF-A0A2E0G5Z5-F1
#
_entry.id   AF-A0A2E0G5Z5-F1
#
_cell.length_a   1.000
_cell.length_b   1.000
_cell.length_c   1.000
_cell.angle_alpha   90.00
_cell.angle_beta   90.00
_cell.angle_gamma   90.00
#
_symmetry.space_group_name_H-M   'P 1'
#
loop_
_entity.id
_entity.type
_entity.pdbx_description
1 polymer ?
#
loop_
_entity_poly.entity_id
_entity_poly.type
_entity_poly.pdbx_seq_one_letter_code
_entity_poly.pdbx_strand_id
1 'polypeptide(L)'
;MERYQFEDLISDYIENKLPVAKRKEFEAFMEENLEAKKQIESIRSLLNSMKDLPEIKTSDNFMENLMKKVEFEKNRPSKNKYVNPNRMKTYFGFTPVYATVMSCLIVALVVVALQLMPTDKFNLISVPNNIVEQETVIPKPSNVISPNQDLMLAEDDDTTNVDKPNRLNSGQFDKKIKLVGNK
;
A
#
# COMPACT_ATOMS: atom_id res chain seq x y z
N MET A 1 -12.31 13.02 -36.68
CA MET A 1 -11.99 12.34 -35.40
C MET A 1 -12.15 10.84 -35.62
N GLU A 2 -11.39 9.99 -34.92
CA GLU A 2 -11.57 8.53 -34.99
C GLU A 2 -12.64 8.02 -34.01
N ARG A 3 -13.23 6.85 -34.27
CA ARG A 3 -14.29 6.25 -33.42
C ARG A 3 -13.88 6.16 -31.95
N TYR A 4 -12.65 5.74 -31.66
CA TYR A 4 -12.17 5.60 -30.27
C TYR A 4 -11.99 6.95 -29.57
N GLN A 5 -11.49 7.96 -30.30
CA GLN A 5 -11.37 9.32 -29.78
C GLN A 5 -12.75 9.93 -29.51
N PHE A 6 -13.73 9.63 -30.36
CA PHE A 6 -15.11 10.02 -30.12
C PHE A 6 -15.65 9.38 -28.85
N GLU A 7 -15.52 8.05 -28.69
CA GLU A 7 -16.02 7.32 -27.51
C GLU A 7 -15.43 7.82 -26.19
N ASP A 8 -14.13 8.13 -26.19
CA ASP A 8 -13.43 8.68 -25.01
C ASP A 8 -13.98 10.06 -24.60
N LEU A 9 -14.34 10.89 -25.58
CA LEU A 9 -14.84 12.25 -25.36
C LEU A 9 -16.34 12.32 -25.07
N ILE A 10 -17.07 11.20 -25.08
CA ILE A 10 -18.52 11.17 -24.84
C ILE A 10 -18.86 11.74 -23.46
N SER A 11 -18.15 11.28 -22.42
CA SER A 11 -18.42 11.71 -21.04
C SER A 11 -18.23 13.21 -20.89
N ASP A 12 -17.09 13.71 -21.38
CA ASP A 12 -16.76 15.14 -21.32
C ASP A 12 -17.69 16.00 -22.18
N TYR A 13 -18.20 15.47 -23.29
CA TYR A 13 -19.20 16.16 -24.11
C TYR A 13 -20.56 16.28 -23.39
N ILE A 14 -21.05 15.18 -22.80
CA ILE A 14 -22.33 15.15 -22.08
C ILE A 14 -22.28 16.03 -20.82
N GLU A 15 -21.15 16.02 -20.11
CA GLU A 15 -20.94 16.83 -18.90
C GLU A 15 -20.53 18.28 -19.19
N ASN A 16 -20.52 18.70 -20.46
CA ASN A 16 -20.15 20.04 -20.90
C ASN A 16 -18.72 20.46 -20.49
N LYS A 17 -17.80 19.51 -20.39
CA LYS A 17 -16.37 19.71 -20.05
C LYS A 17 -15.46 19.87 -21.28
N LEU A 18 -15.96 19.56 -22.47
CA LEU A 18 -15.18 19.68 -23.71
C LEU A 18 -14.89 21.14 -24.11
N PRO A 19 -13.65 21.50 -24.47
CA PRO A 19 -13.32 22.79 -25.08
C PRO A 19 -14.12 23.04 -26.37
N VAL A 20 -14.47 24.30 -26.64
CA VAL A 20 -15.32 24.69 -27.79
C VAL A 20 -14.77 24.19 -29.13
N ALA A 21 -13.45 24.21 -29.32
CA ALA A 21 -12.82 23.72 -30.55
C ALA A 21 -13.07 22.21 -30.76
N LYS A 22 -12.88 21.41 -29.70
CA LYS A 22 -13.10 19.96 -29.73
C LYS A 22 -14.57 19.59 -29.85
N ARG A 23 -15.47 20.41 -29.30
CA ARG A 23 -16.91 20.23 -29.48
C ARG A 23 -17.34 20.32 -30.94
N LYS A 24 -16.80 21.27 -31.70
CA LYS A 24 -17.11 21.38 -33.14
C LYS A 24 -16.65 20.15 -33.92
N GLU A 25 -15.44 19.65 -33.63
CA GLU A 25 -14.93 18.40 -34.24
C GLU A 25 -15.81 17.19 -33.88
N PHE A 26 -16.28 17.13 -32.64
CA PHE A 26 -17.15 16.07 -32.13
C PHE A 26 -18.55 16.11 -32.76
N GLU A 27 -19.14 17.30 -32.88
CA GLU A 27 -20.44 17.51 -33.53
C GLU A 27 -20.38 17.22 -35.02
N ALA A 28 -19.32 17.65 -35.72
CA ALA A 28 -19.12 17.32 -37.12
C ALA A 28 -19.03 15.79 -37.34
N PHE A 29 -18.33 15.07 -36.45
CA PHE A 29 -18.25 13.60 -36.52
C PHE A 29 -19.61 12.93 -36.28
N MET A 30 -20.46 13.47 -35.39
CA MET A 30 -21.83 12.97 -35.18
C MET A 30 -22.75 13.23 -36.38
N GLU A 31 -22.54 14.31 -37.12
CA GLU A 31 -23.31 14.60 -38.33
C GLU A 31 -22.93 13.65 -39.48
N GLU A 32 -21.65 13.32 -39.60
CA GLU A 32 -21.14 12.40 -40.61
C GLU A 32 -21.48 10.93 -40.30
N ASN A 33 -21.56 10.56 -39.02
CA ASN A 33 -21.81 9.19 -38.59
C ASN A 33 -23.12 9.02 -37.80
N LEU A 34 -24.11 8.39 -38.43
CA LEU A 34 -25.43 8.13 -37.84
C LEU A 34 -25.36 7.22 -36.58
N GLU A 35 -24.41 6.28 -36.53
CA GLU A 35 -24.22 5.39 -35.38
C GLU A 35 -23.75 6.16 -34.15
N ALA A 36 -22.80 7.08 -34.34
CA ALA A 36 -22.28 7.95 -33.29
C ALA A 36 -23.38 8.86 -32.70
N LYS A 37 -24.25 9.42 -33.56
CA LYS A 37 -25.41 10.19 -33.12
C LYS A 37 -26.39 9.36 -32.30
N LYS A 38 -26.72 8.15 -32.77
CA LYS A 38 -27.63 7.23 -32.08
C LYS A 38 -27.08 6.82 -30.70
N GLN A 39 -25.77 6.61 -30.59
CA GLN A 39 -25.12 6.31 -29.32
C GLN A 39 -25.33 7.44 -28.31
N ILE A 40 -25.07 8.70 -28.70
CA ILE A 40 -25.27 9.85 -27.81
C ILE A 40 -26.73 10.03 -27.41
N GLU A 41 -27.66 9.86 -28.35
CA GLU A 41 -29.09 9.93 -28.05
C GLU A 41 -29.52 8.85 -27.05
N SER A 42 -29.02 7.62 -27.20
CA SER A 42 -29.29 6.53 -26.26
C SER A 42 -28.77 6.82 -24.86
N ILE A 43 -27.56 7.39 -24.74
CA ILE A 43 -26.97 7.75 -23.44
C ILE A 43 -27.73 8.92 -22.81
N ARG A 44 -28.13 9.92 -23.60
CA ARG A 44 -28.97 11.02 -23.11
C ARG A 44 -30.34 10.54 -22.61
N SER A 45 -30.95 9.61 -23.34
CA SER A 45 -32.21 8.98 -22.93
C SER A 45 -32.07 8.21 -21.61
N LEU A 46 -30.99 7.43 -21.48
CA LEU A 46 -30.65 6.73 -20.23
C LEU A 46 -30.45 7.72 -19.07
N LEU A 47 -29.70 8.80 -19.29
CA LEU A 47 -29.46 9.82 -18.26
C LEU A 47 -30.76 10.50 -17.82
N ASN A 48 -31.65 10.81 -18.76
CA ASN A 48 -32.96 11.38 -18.44
C ASN A 48 -33.79 10.38 -17.64
N SER A 49 -33.81 9.12 -18.06
CA SER A 49 -34.48 8.04 -17.32
C SER A 49 -33.92 7.89 -15.90
N MET A 50 -32.60 8.03 -15.71
CA MET A 50 -31.95 8.03 -14.40
C MET A 50 -32.36 9.21 -13.52
N LYS A 51 -32.57 10.40 -14.11
CA LYS A 51 -33.06 11.59 -13.38
C LYS A 51 -34.51 11.45 -12.94
N ASP A 52 -35.30 10.69 -13.68
CA ASP A 52 -36.72 10.44 -13.40
C ASP A 52 -36.93 9.36 -12.34
N LEU A 53 -35.86 8.75 -11.79
CA LEU A 53 -36.01 7.80 -10.69
C LEU A 53 -36.58 8.49 -9.45
N PRO A 54 -37.49 7.82 -8.73
CA PRO A 54 -38.03 8.35 -7.49
C PRO A 54 -36.90 8.52 -6.46
N GLU A 55 -36.95 9.61 -5.70
CA GLU A 55 -36.05 9.81 -4.57
C GLU A 55 -36.30 8.72 -3.52
N ILE A 56 -35.30 7.87 -3.28
CA ILE A 56 -35.37 6.82 -2.27
C ILE A 56 -34.70 7.35 -1.01
N LYS A 57 -35.49 7.53 0.06
CA LYS A 57 -34.96 7.88 1.37
C LYS A 57 -34.51 6.63 2.12
N THR A 58 -33.40 6.72 2.82
CA THR A 58 -32.97 5.66 3.76
C THR A 58 -33.90 5.65 4.98
N SER A 59 -33.84 4.58 5.79
CA SER A 59 -34.51 4.60 7.09
C SER A 59 -33.92 5.70 7.98
N ASP A 60 -34.74 6.26 8.87
CA ASP A 60 -34.34 7.37 9.76
C ASP A 60 -33.09 7.04 10.59
N ASN A 61 -32.91 5.77 10.95
CA ASN A 61 -31.79 5.28 11.76
C ASN A 61 -30.57 4.81 10.93
N PHE A 62 -30.59 4.95 9.60
CA PHE A 62 -29.50 4.47 8.74
C PHE A 62 -28.15 5.10 9.11
N MET A 63 -28.11 6.43 9.27
CA MET A 63 -26.88 7.16 9.57
C MET A 63 -26.30 6.76 10.93
N GLU A 64 -27.16 6.63 11.95
CA GLU A 64 -26.76 6.20 13.28
C GLU A 64 -26.17 4.77 13.26
N ASN A 65 -26.84 3.84 12.57
CA ASN A 65 -26.36 2.47 12.44
C ASN A 65 -25.05 2.38 11.63
N LEU A 66 -24.89 3.21 10.61
CA LEU A 66 -23.66 3.31 9.83
C LEU A 66 -22.50 3.77 10.72
N MET A 67 -22.69 4.86 11.48
CA MET A 67 -21.68 5.40 12.39
C MET A 67 -21.29 4.38 13.46
N LYS A 68 -22.27 3.71 14.08
CA LYS A 68 -22.02 2.61 15.03
C LYS A 68 -21.18 1.50 14.42
N LYS A 69 -21.45 1.11 13.17
CA LYS A 69 -20.70 0.07 12.47
C LYS A 69 -19.27 0.51 12.15
N VAL A 70 -19.08 1.76 11.71
CA VAL A 70 -17.76 2.34 11.44
C VAL A 70 -16.94 2.39 12.73
N GLU A 71 -17.52 2.84 13.84
CA GLU A 71 -16.85 2.85 15.15
C GLU A 71 -16.52 1.44 15.64
N PHE A 72 -17.46 0.50 15.48
CA PHE A 72 -17.22 -0.90 15.83
C PHE A 72 -16.04 -1.49 15.05
N GLU A 73 -15.97 -1.30 13.74
CA GLU A 73 -14.86 -1.82 12.93
C GLU A 73 -13.54 -1.07 13.21
N LYS A 74 -13.58 0.25 13.45
CA LYS A 74 -12.40 1.03 13.85
C LYS A 74 -11.82 0.53 15.17
N ASN A 75 -12.68 0.26 16.15
CA ASN A 75 -12.29 -0.18 17.48
C ASN A 75 -12.24 -1.71 17.62
N ARG A 76 -12.45 -2.44 16.51
CA ARG A 76 -12.47 -3.88 16.52
C ARG A 76 -11.08 -4.35 16.93
N PRO A 77 -10.93 -5.05 18.08
CA PRO A 77 -9.66 -5.66 18.42
C PRO A 77 -9.29 -6.58 17.25
N SER A 78 -8.17 -6.28 16.59
CA SER A 78 -7.71 -6.98 15.40
C SER A 78 -7.96 -8.47 15.59
N LYS A 79 -8.80 -9.09 14.75
CA LYS A 79 -9.06 -10.53 14.76
C LYS A 79 -7.76 -11.35 14.56
N ASN A 80 -6.65 -10.68 14.27
CA ASN A 80 -5.30 -11.24 14.20
C ASN A 80 -4.59 -11.38 15.57
N LYS A 81 -5.24 -11.02 16.69
CA LYS A 81 -4.72 -11.29 18.04
C LYS A 81 -5.26 -12.60 18.64
N TYR A 82 -5.51 -13.61 17.81
CA TYR A 82 -5.32 -15.00 18.27
C TYR A 82 -3.82 -15.27 18.34
N VAL A 83 -3.13 -14.59 19.26
CA VAL A 83 -1.86 -15.13 19.77
C VAL A 83 -2.31 -16.37 20.53
N ASN A 84 -2.21 -17.51 19.87
CA ASN A 84 -2.42 -18.82 20.46
C ASN A 84 -1.83 -18.78 21.88
N PRO A 85 -2.61 -19.01 22.96
CA PRO A 85 -2.08 -18.96 24.33
C PRO A 85 -0.95 -19.98 24.53
N ASN A 86 -0.82 -20.93 23.60
CA ASN A 86 0.23 -21.94 23.54
C ASN A 86 1.47 -21.56 22.71
N ARG A 87 1.52 -20.37 22.08
CA ARG A 87 2.78 -19.85 21.52
C ARG A 87 3.58 -19.26 22.67
N MET A 88 4.56 -20.03 23.15
CA MET A 88 5.56 -19.57 24.11
C MET A 88 6.05 -18.17 23.71
N LYS A 89 5.97 -17.24 24.66
CA LYS A 89 6.38 -15.84 24.47
C LYS A 89 7.80 -15.84 23.91
N THR A 90 7.92 -15.40 22.67
CA THR A 90 9.20 -15.21 21.99
C THR A 90 9.80 -13.93 22.57
N TYR A 91 10.96 -14.02 23.22
CA TYR A 91 11.69 -12.85 23.71
C TYR A 91 12.81 -12.56 22.71
N PHE A 92 12.90 -11.32 22.25
CA PHE A 92 13.92 -10.89 21.27
C PHE A 92 13.92 -11.70 19.96
N GLY A 93 12.74 -12.12 19.48
CA GLY A 93 12.61 -12.90 18.23
C GLY A 93 13.03 -14.38 18.33
N PHE A 94 13.53 -14.84 19.48
CA PHE A 94 13.89 -16.25 19.70
C PHE A 94 12.87 -17.01 20.54
N THR A 95 12.53 -18.22 20.11
CA THR A 95 11.81 -19.20 20.93
C THR A 95 12.79 -19.81 21.94
N PRO A 96 12.34 -20.17 23.16
CA PRO A 96 13.22 -20.52 24.27
C PRO A 96 14.19 -21.67 23.97
N VAL A 97 13.79 -22.62 23.13
CA VAL A 97 14.66 -23.74 22.71
C VAL A 97 15.82 -23.28 21.80
N TYR A 98 15.58 -22.33 20.88
CA TYR A 98 16.64 -21.87 19.98
C TYR A 98 17.59 -20.88 20.69
N ALA A 99 17.07 -20.12 21.66
CA ALA A 99 17.91 -19.26 22.50
C ALA A 99 18.95 -20.06 23.28
N THR A 100 18.57 -21.22 23.86
CA THR A 100 19.52 -22.07 24.59
C THR A 100 20.57 -22.68 23.67
N VAL A 101 20.16 -23.19 22.49
CA VAL A 101 21.11 -23.75 21.51
C VAL A 101 22.12 -22.70 21.05
N MET A 102 21.66 -21.49 20.70
CA MET A 102 22.55 -20.40 20.28
C MET A 102 23.47 -19.94 21.42
N SER A 103 22.96 -19.79 22.63
CA SER A 103 23.78 -19.45 23.79
C SER A 103 24.86 -20.50 24.06
N CYS A 104 24.52 -21.79 23.98
CA CYS A 104 25.50 -22.87 24.13
C CYS A 104 26.59 -22.80 23.05
N LEU A 105 26.21 -22.52 21.80
CA LEU A 105 27.16 -22.41 20.69
C LEU A 105 28.12 -21.23 20.89
N ILE A 106 27.60 -20.06 21.31
CA ILE A 106 28.42 -18.88 21.61
C ILE A 106 29.41 -19.18 22.75
N VAL A 107 28.96 -19.82 23.84
CA VAL A 107 29.83 -20.20 24.95
C VAL A 107 30.92 -21.17 24.51
N ALA A 108 30.58 -22.19 23.71
CA ALA A 108 31.55 -23.12 23.16
C ALA A 108 32.59 -22.41 22.28
N LEU A 109 32.15 -21.46 21.45
CA LEU A 109 33.03 -20.67 20.59
C LEU A 109 33.99 -19.81 21.41
N VAL A 110 33.51 -19.17 22.49
CA VAL A 110 34.37 -18.41 23.42
C VAL A 110 35.40 -19.32 24.10
N VAL A 111 35.01 -20.51 24.55
CA VAL A 111 35.95 -21.47 25.16
C VAL A 111 37.03 -21.89 24.16
N VAL A 112 36.65 -22.22 22.93
CA VAL A 112 37.60 -22.55 21.86
C VAL A 112 38.50 -21.35 21.54
N ALA A 113 37.95 -20.14 21.47
CA ALA A 113 38.74 -18.93 21.23
C ALA A 113 39.77 -18.67 22.34
N LEU A 114 39.41 -18.89 23.61
CA LEU A 114 40.35 -18.78 24.74
C LEU A 114 41.44 -19.87 24.69
N GLN A 115 41.11 -21.09 24.26
CA GLN A 115 42.10 -22.16 24.09
C GLN A 115 43.04 -21.92 22.91
N LEU A 116 42.57 -21.29 21.83
CA LEU A 116 43.40 -20.91 20.69
C LEU A 116 44.21 -19.62 20.92
N MET A 117 43.89 -18.82 21.94
CA MET A 117 44.62 -17.60 22.23
C MET A 117 45.98 -17.96 22.86
N PRO A 118 47.11 -17.56 22.25
CA PRO A 118 48.42 -17.77 22.86
C PRO A 118 48.47 -17.02 24.19
N THR A 119 48.81 -17.71 25.29
CA THR A 119 48.90 -17.14 26.65
C THR A 119 50.06 -16.16 26.84
N ASP A 120 50.73 -15.79 25.75
CA ASP A 120 51.88 -14.90 25.78
C ASP A 120 51.42 -13.51 25.37
N LYS A 121 51.14 -12.67 26.39
CA LYS A 121 50.88 -11.21 26.38
C LYS A 121 49.41 -10.82 26.62
N PHE A 122 48.95 -10.98 27.86
CA PHE A 122 47.90 -10.14 28.44
C PHE A 122 48.53 -9.07 29.33
N ASN A 123 49.13 -8.03 28.73
CA ASN A 123 49.37 -6.79 29.45
C ASN A 123 48.14 -5.90 29.28
N LEU A 124 47.47 -5.67 30.40
CA LEU A 124 46.26 -4.88 30.56
C LEU A 124 46.41 -3.50 29.91
N ILE A 125 45.39 -3.14 29.13
CA ILE A 125 45.17 -1.81 28.56
C ILE A 125 45.09 -0.81 29.71
N SER A 126 46.12 0.02 29.88
CA SER A 126 46.03 1.27 30.63
C SER A 126 45.53 2.34 29.66
N VAL A 127 44.32 2.85 29.89
CA VAL A 127 43.82 4.07 29.23
C VAL A 127 44.25 5.27 30.07
N PRO A 128 45.14 6.16 29.59
CA PRO A 128 45.34 7.44 30.25
C PRO A 128 44.26 8.43 29.79
N ASN A 129 43.42 8.86 30.74
CA ASN A 129 42.64 10.10 30.67
C ASN A 129 43.61 11.28 30.51
N ASN A 130 43.51 12.05 29.44
CA ASN A 130 43.87 13.48 29.42
C ASN A 130 43.21 14.16 28.21
N ILE A 131 42.05 14.78 28.44
CA ILE A 131 41.50 15.85 27.60
C ILE A 131 42.11 17.14 28.11
N VAL A 132 42.88 17.85 27.29
CA VAL A 132 43.15 19.28 27.46
C VAL A 132 43.02 19.96 26.11
N GLU A 133 42.16 20.96 26.10
CA GLU A 133 41.75 21.81 24.99
C GLU A 133 42.92 22.59 24.37
N GLN A 134 42.90 22.72 23.04
CA GLN A 134 43.61 23.79 22.35
C GLN A 134 42.65 24.43 21.33
N GLU A 135 42.29 25.67 21.59
CA GLU A 135 41.41 26.48 20.75
C GLU A 135 42.17 27.15 19.58
N THR A 136 41.53 27.07 18.42
CA THR A 136 41.50 28.04 17.31
C THR A 136 42.77 28.38 16.53
N VAL A 137 42.83 27.94 15.25
CA VAL A 137 43.03 28.83 14.09
C VAL A 137 42.24 28.26 12.90
N ILE A 138 41.30 29.04 12.36
CA ILE A 138 40.58 28.74 11.10
C ILE A 138 41.37 29.31 9.91
N PRO A 139 41.54 28.55 8.81
CA PRO A 139 41.56 29.13 7.48
C PRO A 139 40.41 28.64 6.58
N LYS A 140 40.00 29.57 5.72
CA LYS A 140 38.87 29.70 4.79
C LYS A 140 38.75 28.57 3.73
N PRO A 141 37.54 28.29 3.19
CA PRO A 141 37.27 27.09 2.40
C PRO A 141 37.81 27.16 0.97
N SER A 142 38.33 26.04 0.48
CA SER A 142 38.63 25.83 -0.93
C SER A 142 37.61 24.84 -1.50
N ASN A 143 36.67 25.38 -2.28
CA ASN A 143 35.80 24.60 -3.14
C ASN A 143 36.60 24.11 -4.35
N VAL A 144 36.84 22.80 -4.43
CA VAL A 144 37.08 22.12 -5.70
C VAL A 144 36.24 20.85 -5.71
N ILE A 145 35.06 20.95 -6.32
CA ILE A 145 34.23 19.78 -6.67
C ILE A 145 34.72 19.30 -8.03
N SER A 146 35.34 18.12 -8.07
CA SER A 146 35.38 17.31 -9.29
C SER A 146 34.08 16.48 -9.33
N PRO A 147 33.26 16.60 -10.38
CA PRO A 147 32.09 15.76 -10.53
C PRO A 147 32.57 14.40 -11.02
N ASN A 148 32.05 13.33 -10.42
CA ASN A 148 31.85 11.99 -10.99
C ASN A 148 32.00 10.95 -9.87
N GLN A 149 30.90 10.71 -9.16
CA GLN A 149 30.54 9.39 -8.66
C GLN A 149 29.09 9.43 -8.22
N ASP A 150 28.23 9.18 -9.20
CA ASP A 150 27.01 8.38 -9.11
C ASP A 150 26.27 8.43 -7.77
N LEU A 151 25.45 9.49 -7.63
CA LEU A 151 24.41 9.55 -6.62
C LEU A 151 23.35 8.53 -7.04
N MET A 152 23.46 7.30 -6.55
CA MET A 152 22.39 6.30 -6.70
C MET A 152 21.12 6.88 -6.10
N LEU A 153 20.18 7.20 -6.99
CA LEU A 153 18.79 7.47 -6.65
C LEU A 153 18.26 6.23 -5.94
N ALA A 154 17.73 6.42 -4.74
CA ALA A 154 16.90 5.41 -4.11
C ALA A 154 15.72 5.13 -5.04
N GLU A 155 15.63 3.92 -5.56
CA GLU A 155 14.44 3.41 -6.22
C GLU A 155 13.34 3.28 -5.16
N ASP A 156 12.31 4.12 -5.28
CA ASP A 156 11.02 3.90 -4.63
C ASP A 156 10.36 2.70 -5.32
N ASP A 157 10.64 1.50 -4.81
CA ASP A 157 9.99 0.26 -5.22
C ASP A 157 8.58 0.18 -4.60
N ASP A 158 7.61 0.77 -5.28
CA ASP A 158 6.17 0.60 -5.01
C ASP A 158 5.74 -0.82 -5.45
N THR A 159 5.82 -1.78 -4.54
CA THR A 159 5.45 -3.18 -4.80
C THR A 159 3.95 -3.41 -4.67
N THR A 160 3.12 -2.77 -5.50
CA THR A 160 1.76 -3.29 -5.77
C THR A 160 1.82 -4.49 -6.71
N ASN A 161 2.42 -5.60 -6.25
CA ASN A 161 2.33 -6.88 -6.96
C ASN A 161 1.08 -7.61 -6.47
N VAL A 162 -0.02 -7.46 -7.22
CA VAL A 162 -1.25 -8.22 -6.99
C VAL A 162 -1.10 -9.56 -7.69
N ASP A 163 -0.63 -10.55 -6.94
CA ASP A 163 -0.76 -11.95 -7.35
C ASP A 163 -2.24 -12.30 -7.50
N LYS A 164 -2.60 -12.76 -8.70
CA LYS A 164 -3.91 -13.33 -9.04
C LYS A 164 -4.35 -14.36 -7.98
N PRO A 165 -5.53 -14.22 -7.33
CA PRO A 165 -6.08 -15.34 -6.58
C PRO A 165 -6.69 -16.35 -7.56
N ASN A 166 -5.94 -17.41 -7.83
CA ASN A 166 -6.46 -18.62 -8.42
C ASN A 166 -7.42 -19.30 -7.41
N ARG A 167 -8.69 -19.42 -7.84
CA ARG A 167 -9.62 -20.54 -7.60
C ARG A 167 -9.89 -20.97 -6.15
N LEU A 168 -11.09 -20.59 -5.73
CA LEU A 168 -12.08 -21.35 -4.94
C LEU A 168 -11.61 -22.73 -4.41
N ASN A 169 -11.42 -22.82 -3.09
CA ASN A 169 -11.43 -24.10 -2.39
C ASN A 169 -12.58 -24.14 -1.37
N SER A 170 -13.20 -25.31 -1.36
CA SER A 170 -14.42 -25.74 -0.68
C SER A 170 -14.49 -25.41 0.81
N GLY A 171 -15.67 -24.99 1.28
CA GLY A 171 -15.94 -24.85 2.71
C GLY A 171 -17.24 -24.15 3.08
N GLN A 172 -18.37 -24.85 2.90
CA GLN A 172 -19.64 -24.64 3.62
C GLN A 172 -20.36 -23.30 3.41
N PHE A 173 -21.15 -23.22 2.34
CA PHE A 173 -22.33 -22.34 2.34
C PHE A 173 -23.33 -22.91 3.34
N ASP A 174 -23.44 -22.27 4.50
CA ASP A 174 -24.50 -22.58 5.45
C ASP A 174 -25.86 -22.38 4.76
N LYS A 175 -26.73 -23.38 4.86
CA LYS A 175 -27.93 -23.61 4.01
C LYS A 175 -29.06 -22.58 4.21
N LYS A 176 -28.77 -21.28 4.09
CA LYS A 176 -29.72 -20.18 4.34
C LYS A 176 -29.86 -19.18 3.20
N ILE A 177 -29.47 -19.54 1.98
CA ILE A 177 -29.79 -18.73 0.79
C ILE A 177 -30.96 -19.40 0.06
N LYS A 178 -32.18 -18.87 0.22
CA LYS A 178 -33.32 -19.21 -0.63
C LYS A 178 -33.35 -18.22 -1.79
N LEU A 179 -33.00 -18.66 -2.99
CA LEU A 179 -33.37 -17.95 -4.22
C LEU A 179 -34.88 -18.06 -4.38
N VAL A 180 -35.58 -16.91 -4.43
CA VAL A 180 -36.98 -16.85 -4.83
C VAL A 180 -36.99 -16.83 -6.36
N GLY A 181 -37.30 -17.97 -6.96
CA GLY A 181 -37.64 -18.02 -8.39
C GLY A 181 -39.01 -17.37 -8.59
N ASN A 182 -39.09 -16.41 -9.50
CA ASN A 182 -40.36 -15.86 -9.96
C ASN A 182 -41.24 -16.97 -10.56
N LYS A 183 -42.52 -16.87 -10.26
CA LYS A 183 -43.60 -17.70 -10.80
C LYS A 183 -44.05 -17.18 -12.16
#